data_AF-A0AAJ0G8R7-F1
#
_entry.id   AF-A0AAJ0G8R7-F1
#
_cell.length_a   1.000
_cell.length_b   1.000
_cell.length_c   1.000
_cell.angle_alpha   90.00
_cell.angle_beta   90.00
_cell.angle_gamma   90.00
#
_symmetry.space_group_name_H-M   'P 1'
#
loop_
_entity.id
_entity.type
_entity.pdbx_description
1 polymer ?
#
loop_
_entity_poly.entity_id
_entity_poly.type
_entity_poly.pdbx_seq_one_letter_code
_entity_poly.pdbx_strand_id
1 'polypeptide(L)'
;MSTQPRVRKATLKRDTNETKIQLTINLDGGALETDSSSSNGSSADSNDHAAQSSKSQQISVDTGIGFLDHMLHALAKHAGWSLHLRTRGDLHIDDHHTAEDTCITLGQAFKSALETTSGLARFGYAYCPLDEALSRAVVDLSNRPFSVIELGLRREKIGDLSWGGGDDACGLYTRGERSS
;
A
#
# COMPACT_ATOMS: atom_id res chain seq x y z
N MET A 1 -16.59 4.54 32.18
CA MET A 1 -15.32 4.48 31.42
C MET A 1 -15.62 4.95 30.00
N SER A 2 -15.11 6.11 29.62
CA SER A 2 -15.34 6.70 28.30
C SER A 2 -14.60 5.88 27.24
N THR A 3 -15.30 4.98 26.54
CA THR A 3 -14.79 4.27 25.36
C THR A 3 -14.83 5.22 24.17
N GLN A 4 -13.86 6.12 24.08
CA GLN A 4 -13.60 6.82 22.82
C GLN A 4 -13.17 5.75 21.80
N PRO A 5 -13.74 5.74 20.57
CA PRO A 5 -13.33 4.80 19.54
C PRO A 5 -11.85 5.02 19.23
N ARG A 6 -11.04 3.95 19.32
CA ARG A 6 -9.61 4.01 18.99
C ARG A 6 -9.48 4.28 17.50
N VAL A 7 -8.80 5.35 17.14
CA VAL A 7 -8.50 5.69 15.75
C VAL A 7 -7.27 4.90 15.31
N ARG A 8 -7.41 4.04 14.30
CA ARG A 8 -6.33 3.21 13.74
C ARG A 8 -5.61 3.96 12.62
N LYS A 9 -4.78 4.93 13.00
CA LYS A 9 -4.00 5.79 12.09
C LYS A 9 -2.50 5.60 12.30
N ALA A 10 -1.72 5.66 11.22
CA ALA A 10 -0.27 5.76 11.28
C ALA A 10 0.27 6.71 10.20
N THR A 11 1.37 7.40 10.53
CA THR A 11 2.18 8.15 9.56
C THR A 11 3.59 7.58 9.61
N LEU A 12 4.16 7.29 8.46
CA LEU A 12 5.51 6.78 8.31
C LEU A 12 6.26 7.59 7.25
N LYS A 13 7.53 7.83 7.51
CA LYS A 13 8.49 8.35 6.54
C LYS A 13 9.64 7.36 6.44
N ARG A 14 10.02 6.99 5.22
CA ARG A 14 11.13 6.09 4.93
C ARG A 14 11.98 6.75 3.87
N ASP A 15 13.23 7.03 4.22
CA ASP A 15 14.21 7.61 3.32
C ASP A 15 15.38 6.63 3.18
N THR A 16 15.59 6.13 1.96
CA THR A 16 16.73 5.31 1.57
C THR A 16 17.58 6.09 0.56
N ASN A 17 18.66 5.49 0.06
CA ASN A 17 19.45 6.10 -1.02
C ASN A 17 18.72 6.04 -2.37
N GLU A 18 17.76 5.14 -2.52
CA GLU A 18 17.04 4.84 -3.77
C GLU A 18 15.66 5.50 -3.78
N THR A 19 14.97 5.51 -2.63
CA THR A 19 13.59 5.99 -2.52
C THR A 19 13.35 6.90 -1.33
N LYS A 20 12.42 7.84 -1.47
CA LYS A 20 11.88 8.67 -0.39
C LYS A 20 10.37 8.52 -0.36
N ILE A 21 9.85 8.04 0.77
CA ILE A 21 8.46 7.67 0.91
C ILE A 21 7.85 8.37 2.11
N GLN A 22 6.71 9.00 1.88
CA GLN A 22 5.83 9.51 2.93
C GLN A 22 4.46 8.86 2.79
N LEU A 23 4.01 8.23 3.87
CA LEU A 23 2.76 7.49 3.89
C LEU A 23 1.97 7.81 5.15
N THR A 24 0.69 8.15 4.98
CA THR A 24 -0.27 8.27 6.07
C THR A 24 -1.48 7.39 5.75
N ILE A 25 -1.85 6.53 6.69
CA ILE A 25 -2.98 5.61 6.56
C ILE A 25 -3.92 5.74 7.75
N ASN A 26 -5.22 5.68 7.49
CA ASN A 26 -6.27 5.51 8.48
C ASN A 26 -7.15 4.31 8.09
N LEU A 27 -7.12 3.26 8.90
CA LEU A 27 -7.85 2.01 8.64
C LEU A 27 -9.36 2.14 8.88
N ASP A 28 -9.80 3.17 9.60
CA ASP A 28 -11.20 3.46 9.89
C ASP A 28 -11.84 4.43 8.87
N GLY A 29 -11.07 4.88 7.87
CA GLY A 29 -11.51 5.88 6.90
C GLY A 29 -11.56 7.30 7.47
N GLY A 30 -12.35 8.18 6.86
CA GLY A 30 -12.51 9.58 7.26
C GLY A 30 -11.42 10.51 6.73
N ALA A 31 -11.34 11.72 7.28
CA ALA A 31 -10.39 12.73 6.83
C ALA A 31 -8.95 12.38 7.24
N LEU A 32 -8.00 12.59 6.33
CA LEU A 32 -6.59 12.56 6.64
C LEU A 32 -6.12 13.97 6.93
N GLU A 33 -5.80 14.26 8.20
CA GLU A 33 -4.99 15.43 8.50
C GLU A 33 -3.58 15.18 7.97
N THR A 34 -3.28 15.79 6.83
CA THR A 34 -1.92 15.99 6.32
C THR A 34 -1.30 17.14 7.10
N ASP A 35 -0.27 16.86 7.90
CA ASP A 35 0.51 17.89 8.56
C ASP A 35 0.97 18.93 7.51
N SER A 36 0.64 20.19 7.77
CA SER A 36 0.88 21.38 6.93
C SER A 36 2.36 21.70 6.69
N SER A 37 3.28 20.75 6.86
CA SER A 37 4.74 20.92 6.75
C SER A 37 5.34 20.35 5.46
N SER A 38 4.51 20.11 4.43
CA SER A 38 4.99 19.82 3.07
C SER A 38 4.21 20.59 2.01
N SER A 39 3.76 21.80 2.34
CA SER A 39 3.42 22.82 1.35
C SER A 39 4.70 23.48 0.83
N ASN A 40 5.35 22.84 -0.14
CA ASN A 40 6.16 23.55 -1.12
C ASN A 40 6.31 22.67 -2.36
N GLY A 41 5.64 23.07 -3.44
CA GLY A 41 5.63 22.35 -4.70
C GLY A 41 4.23 22.16 -5.28
N SER A 42 3.46 23.25 -5.37
CA SER A 42 2.45 23.39 -6.43
C SER A 42 3.19 23.51 -7.77
N SER A 43 3.70 22.39 -8.27
CA SER A 43 3.99 22.23 -9.69
C SER A 43 2.78 21.57 -10.32
N ALA A 44 2.03 22.38 -11.04
CA ALA A 44 0.84 22.04 -11.81
C ALA A 44 1.19 21.16 -13.03
N ASP A 45 1.71 19.97 -12.79
CA ASP A 45 1.70 18.86 -13.75
C ASP A 45 0.77 17.79 -13.18
N SER A 46 -0.53 18.03 -13.36
CA SER A 46 -1.63 17.21 -12.87
C SER A 46 -1.69 15.88 -13.61
N ASN A 47 -0.94 14.90 -13.13
CA ASN A 47 -1.16 13.48 -13.38
C ASN A 47 -1.68 12.80 -12.10
N ASP A 48 -2.70 13.40 -11.45
CA ASP A 48 -3.43 12.81 -10.33
C ASP A 48 -4.34 11.67 -10.84
N HIS A 49 -3.74 10.58 -11.34
CA HIS A 49 -4.47 9.45 -11.91
C HIS A 49 -5.14 8.56 -10.84
N ALA A 50 -4.71 8.66 -9.58
CA ALA A 50 -5.14 7.81 -8.47
C ALA A 50 -5.54 8.60 -7.22
N ALA A 51 -6.30 9.69 -7.40
CA ALA A 51 -6.84 10.50 -6.32
C ALA A 51 -8.37 10.39 -6.24
N GLN A 52 -8.90 10.23 -5.03
CA GLN A 52 -10.33 10.24 -4.74
C GLN A 52 -10.59 10.83 -3.35
N SER A 53 -11.45 11.85 -3.28
CA SER A 53 -11.90 12.41 -2.00
C SER A 53 -13.42 12.27 -1.88
N SER A 54 -13.87 11.70 -0.77
CA SER A 54 -15.29 11.50 -0.46
C SER A 54 -15.54 11.74 1.03
N LYS A 55 -16.82 11.85 1.43
CA LYS A 55 -17.17 12.04 2.85
C LYS A 55 -16.68 10.91 3.76
N SER A 56 -16.51 9.70 3.23
CA SER A 56 -16.13 8.52 4.01
C SER A 56 -14.65 8.17 3.95
N GLN A 57 -13.93 8.57 2.90
CA GLN A 57 -12.54 8.20 2.67
C GLN A 57 -11.83 9.24 1.79
N GLN A 58 -10.53 9.42 2.04
CA GLN A 58 -9.63 10.25 1.25
C GLN A 58 -8.44 9.42 0.79
N ILE A 59 -8.25 9.31 -0.52
CA ILE A 59 -7.20 8.52 -1.13
C ILE A 59 -6.41 9.39 -2.10
N SER A 60 -5.09 9.39 -1.99
CA SER A 60 -4.17 10.06 -2.91
C SER A 60 -2.89 9.26 -2.92
N VAL A 61 -2.62 8.61 -4.05
CA VAL A 61 -1.44 7.76 -4.27
C VAL A 61 -0.66 8.34 -5.44
N ASP A 62 0.64 8.56 -5.22
CA ASP A 62 1.60 9.02 -6.22
C ASP A 62 2.92 8.27 -5.98
N THR A 63 3.12 7.16 -6.71
CA THR A 63 4.37 6.41 -6.72
C THR A 63 5.25 6.72 -7.93
N GLY A 64 4.68 7.39 -8.94
CA GLY A 64 5.28 7.56 -10.25
C GLY A 64 5.11 6.36 -11.20
N ILE A 65 4.49 5.27 -10.74
CA ILE A 65 4.14 4.09 -11.57
C ILE A 65 2.61 3.99 -11.65
N GLY A 66 2.03 4.38 -12.79
CA GLY A 66 0.57 4.55 -12.91
C GLY A 66 -0.24 3.27 -12.62
N PHE A 67 0.26 2.09 -12.99
CA PHE A 67 -0.42 0.83 -12.69
C PHE A 67 -0.38 0.48 -11.20
N LEU A 68 0.75 0.73 -10.52
CA LEU A 68 0.89 0.54 -9.08
C LEU A 68 -0.05 1.48 -8.32
N ASP A 69 -0.11 2.75 -8.74
CA ASP A 69 -1.02 3.74 -8.17
C ASP A 69 -2.48 3.29 -8.28
N HIS A 70 -2.88 2.74 -9.43
CA HIS A 70 -4.21 2.20 -9.63
C HIS A 70 -4.51 1.00 -8.70
N MET A 71 -3.58 0.07 -8.55
CA MET A 71 -3.72 -1.09 -7.65
C MET A 71 -3.83 -0.67 -6.19
N LEU A 72 -3.00 0.27 -5.72
CA LEU A 72 -3.03 0.77 -4.35
C LEU A 72 -4.28 1.60 -4.07
N HIS A 73 -4.77 2.37 -5.04
CA HIS A 73 -6.03 3.07 -4.94
C HIS A 73 -7.21 2.08 -4.82
N ALA A 74 -7.26 1.03 -5.66
CA ALA A 74 -8.27 -0.01 -5.56
C ALA A 74 -8.25 -0.72 -4.20
N LEU A 75 -7.05 -1.05 -3.69
CA LEU A 75 -6.87 -1.65 -2.37
C LEU A 75 -7.47 -0.75 -1.28
N ALA A 76 -7.08 0.52 -1.21
CA ALA A 76 -7.59 1.46 -0.21
C ALA A 76 -9.12 1.65 -0.33
N LYS A 77 -9.63 1.76 -1.57
CA LYS A 77 -11.05 1.93 -1.86
C LYS A 77 -11.89 0.79 -1.31
N HIS A 78 -11.50 -0.45 -1.58
CA HIS A 78 -12.26 -1.64 -1.20
C HIS A 78 -12.03 -2.05 0.27
N ALA A 79 -10.90 -1.68 0.85
CA ALA A 79 -10.63 -1.87 2.27
C ALA A 79 -11.31 -0.81 3.17
N GLY A 80 -11.80 0.29 2.58
CA GLY A 80 -12.40 1.40 3.32
C GLY A 80 -11.38 2.30 4.02
N TRP A 81 -10.14 2.32 3.53
CA TRP A 81 -9.05 3.09 4.13
C TRP A 81 -9.01 4.51 3.56
N SER A 82 -8.54 5.44 4.38
CA SER A 82 -7.98 6.68 3.87
C SER A 82 -6.47 6.53 3.76
N LEU A 83 -5.92 6.79 2.58
CA LEU A 83 -4.50 6.58 2.28
C LEU A 83 -3.93 7.81 1.56
N HIS A 84 -2.88 8.39 2.11
CA HIS A 84 -2.02 9.32 1.41
C HIS A 84 -0.64 8.69 1.27
N LEU A 85 -0.18 8.48 0.03
CA LEU A 85 1.09 7.83 -0.25
C LEU A 85 1.81 8.62 -1.35
N ARG A 86 3.02 9.06 -1.03
CA ARG A 86 3.94 9.68 -1.99
C ARG A 86 5.27 8.95 -1.95
N THR A 87 5.69 8.45 -3.10
CA THR A 87 7.01 7.86 -3.31
C THR A 87 7.76 8.66 -4.37
N ARG A 88 9.01 9.01 -4.07
CA ARG A 88 9.98 9.50 -5.04
C ARG A 88 11.11 8.49 -5.11
N GLY A 89 11.13 7.68 -6.15
CA GLY A 89 12.17 6.68 -6.40
C GLY A 89 12.97 6.93 -7.67
N ASP A 90 13.90 6.01 -7.93
CA ASP A 90 14.87 6.00 -9.01
C ASP A 90 14.34 5.35 -10.30
N LEU A 91 13.15 5.76 -10.76
CA LEU A 91 12.45 5.22 -11.95
C LEU A 91 13.24 5.27 -13.28
N HIS A 92 14.37 5.97 -13.31
CA HIS A 92 15.28 6.00 -14.46
C HIS A 92 16.15 4.73 -14.58
N ILE A 93 16.27 3.95 -13.50
CA ILE A 93 16.96 2.66 -13.46
C ILE A 93 15.96 1.56 -13.80
N ASP A 94 15.04 1.29 -12.89
CA ASP A 94 13.88 0.40 -13.06
C ASP A 94 12.76 0.74 -12.07
N ASP A 95 11.67 -0.01 -12.13
CA ASP A 95 10.51 0.13 -11.25
C ASP A 95 10.60 -0.69 -9.95
N HIS A 96 11.63 -1.53 -9.80
CA HIS A 96 11.71 -2.55 -8.76
C HIS A 96 11.83 -1.93 -7.36
N HIS A 97 12.82 -1.06 -7.15
CA HIS A 97 13.04 -0.42 -5.84
C HIS A 97 11.84 0.42 -5.42
N THR A 98 11.27 1.19 -6.36
CA THR A 98 10.10 2.03 -6.10
C THR A 98 8.90 1.18 -5.68
N ALA A 99 8.63 0.07 -6.37
CA ALA A 99 7.51 -0.81 -6.02
C ALA A 99 7.75 -1.55 -4.69
N GLU A 100 8.94 -2.09 -4.47
CA GLU A 100 9.31 -2.84 -3.27
C GLU A 100 9.25 -1.95 -2.01
N ASP A 101 9.99 -0.84 -1.98
CA ASP A 101 10.05 0.04 -0.83
C ASP A 101 8.67 0.65 -0.51
N THR A 102 7.86 0.93 -1.53
CA THR A 102 6.46 1.38 -1.35
C THR A 102 5.64 0.35 -0.58
N CYS A 103 5.69 -0.93 -1.00
CA CYS A 103 4.96 -2.01 -0.35
C CYS A 103 5.47 -2.31 1.06
N ILE A 104 6.78 -2.25 1.29
CA ILE A 104 7.39 -2.40 2.62
C ILE A 104 6.87 -1.30 3.55
N THR A 105 6.90 -0.03 3.11
CA THR A 105 6.44 1.12 3.90
C THR A 105 4.95 0.99 4.22
N LEU A 106 4.13 0.56 3.25
CA LEU A 106 2.70 0.32 3.46
C LEU A 106 2.44 -0.77 4.50
N GLY A 107 3.16 -1.90 4.42
CA GLY A 107 3.04 -2.99 5.40
C GLY A 107 3.45 -2.55 6.81
N GLN A 108 4.51 -1.76 6.94
CA GLN A 108 4.94 -1.18 8.21
C GLN A 108 3.90 -0.21 8.78
N ALA A 109 3.37 0.69 7.95
CA ALA A 109 2.33 1.63 8.36
C ALA A 109 1.04 0.91 8.77
N PHE A 110 0.64 -0.15 8.07
CA PHE A 110 -0.50 -0.98 8.43
C PHE A 110 -0.30 -1.67 9.79
N LYS A 111 0.87 -2.26 10.03
CA LYS A 111 1.23 -2.88 11.32
C LYS A 111 1.20 -1.83 12.45
N SER A 112 1.75 -0.65 12.21
CA SER A 112 1.74 0.45 13.18
C SER A 112 0.33 0.98 13.46
N ALA A 113 -0.54 1.07 12.44
CA ALA A 113 -1.92 1.54 12.61
C ALA A 113 -2.80 0.53 13.38
N LEU A 114 -2.49 -0.76 13.29
CA LEU A 114 -3.20 -1.80 14.05
C LEU A 114 -2.84 -1.77 15.55
N GLU A 115 -1.57 -1.55 15.90
CA GLU A 115 -0.98 -1.56 17.25
C GLU A 115 -1.16 -2.87 18.05
N THR A 116 -2.39 -3.38 18.21
CA THR A 116 -2.71 -4.68 18.79
C THR A 116 -3.70 -5.44 17.93
N THR A 117 -3.53 -6.75 17.83
CA THR A 117 -4.44 -7.66 17.12
C THR A 117 -5.58 -8.18 18.00
N SER A 118 -5.59 -7.80 19.30
CA SER A 118 -6.64 -8.21 20.23
C SER A 118 -7.98 -7.55 19.89
N GLY A 119 -9.05 -8.34 19.83
CA GLY A 119 -10.40 -7.87 19.50
C GLY A 119 -10.70 -7.73 18.01
N LEU A 120 -9.76 -8.12 17.12
CA LEU A 120 -9.97 -8.16 15.67
C LEU A 120 -10.31 -9.58 15.22
N ALA A 121 -11.03 -9.69 14.09
CA ALA A 121 -11.14 -10.95 13.38
C ALA A 121 -9.75 -11.34 12.86
N ARG A 122 -9.17 -12.39 13.45
CA ARG A 122 -7.81 -12.84 13.13
C ARG A 122 -7.68 -13.35 11.70
N PHE A 123 -8.69 -14.06 11.21
CA PHE A 123 -8.73 -14.63 9.88
C PHE A 123 -9.72 -13.88 9.00
N GLY A 124 -9.30 -13.51 7.80
CA GLY A 124 -10.16 -12.92 6.78
C GLY A 124 -9.93 -13.59 5.43
N TYR A 125 -10.98 -13.68 4.63
CA TYR A 125 -10.86 -14.10 3.23
C TYR A 125 -11.85 -13.33 2.37
N ALA A 126 -11.50 -13.13 1.11
CA ALA A 126 -12.38 -12.51 0.12
C ALA A 126 -12.13 -13.10 -1.26
N TYR A 127 -13.20 -13.18 -2.06
CA TYR A 127 -13.15 -13.43 -3.49
C TYR A 127 -13.47 -12.14 -4.22
N CYS A 128 -12.67 -11.79 -5.23
CA CYS A 128 -12.90 -10.60 -6.03
C CYS A 128 -12.85 -10.97 -7.52
N PRO A 129 -14.01 -11.02 -8.21
CA PRO A 129 -14.06 -11.22 -9.65
C PRO A 129 -13.83 -9.89 -10.39
N LEU A 130 -13.16 -9.98 -11.54
CA LEU A 130 -13.05 -8.90 -12.52
C LEU A 130 -13.15 -9.53 -13.92
N ASP A 131 -14.26 -9.29 -14.60
CA ASP A 131 -14.61 -9.94 -15.86
C ASP A 131 -14.46 -11.48 -15.78
N GLU A 132 -13.63 -12.10 -16.62
CA GLU A 132 -13.37 -13.54 -16.60
C GLU A 132 -12.40 -14.00 -15.49
N ALA A 133 -11.72 -13.07 -14.82
CA ALA A 133 -10.73 -13.37 -13.80
C ALA A 133 -11.39 -13.48 -12.40
N LEU A 134 -10.94 -14.45 -11.62
CA LEU A 134 -11.32 -14.59 -10.21
C LEU A 134 -10.08 -14.65 -9.33
N SER A 135 -10.02 -13.76 -8.35
CA SER A 135 -8.95 -13.73 -7.35
C SER A 135 -9.47 -14.11 -5.97
N ARG A 136 -8.60 -14.69 -5.13
CA ARG A 136 -8.86 -14.98 -3.72
C ARG A 136 -7.69 -14.52 -2.87
N ALA A 137 -7.99 -13.79 -1.80
CA ALA A 137 -7.03 -13.46 -0.75
C ALA A 137 -7.47 -14.09 0.58
N VAL A 138 -6.51 -14.63 1.33
CA VAL A 138 -6.71 -15.14 2.69
C VAL A 138 -5.63 -14.52 3.58
N VAL A 139 -6.02 -13.97 4.72
CA VAL A 139 -5.14 -13.24 5.65
C VAL A 139 -5.27 -13.85 7.05
N ASP A 140 -4.13 -14.12 7.68
CA ASP A 140 -4.02 -14.48 9.12
C ASP A 140 -3.16 -13.44 9.84
N LEU A 141 -3.76 -12.69 10.77
CA LEU A 141 -3.06 -11.74 11.65
C LEU A 141 -2.31 -12.48 12.77
N SER A 142 -1.27 -13.23 12.42
CA SER A 142 -0.59 -14.16 13.34
C SER A 142 0.81 -13.75 13.83
N ASN A 143 1.25 -12.53 13.52
CA ASN A 143 2.63 -12.05 13.77
C ASN A 143 3.74 -12.96 13.22
N ARG A 144 3.42 -13.88 12.30
CA ARG A 144 4.37 -14.72 11.57
C ARG A 144 4.34 -14.30 10.10
N PRO A 145 5.35 -13.58 9.59
CA PRO A 145 5.35 -13.12 8.21
C PRO A 145 5.47 -14.33 7.27
N PHE A 146 4.46 -14.52 6.43
CA PHE A 146 4.42 -15.56 5.41
C PHE A 146 3.50 -15.13 4.27
N SER A 147 3.90 -15.36 3.02
CA SER A 147 3.10 -15.02 1.83
C SER A 147 3.21 -16.13 0.80
N VAL A 148 2.08 -16.52 0.22
CA VAL A 148 2.01 -17.38 -0.97
C VAL A 148 1.23 -16.61 -2.02
N ILE A 149 1.85 -16.37 -3.18
CA ILE A 149 1.29 -15.54 -4.24
C ILE A 149 1.29 -16.36 -5.53
N GLU A 150 0.10 -16.67 -6.04
CA GLU A 150 -0.11 -17.45 -7.26
C GLU A 150 -1.03 -16.64 -8.20
N LEU A 151 -0.46 -15.69 -8.94
CA LEU A 151 -1.23 -14.81 -9.84
C LEU A 151 -1.32 -15.32 -11.28
N GLY A 152 -0.50 -16.30 -11.68
CA GLY A 152 -0.54 -16.89 -13.03
C GLY A 152 -0.35 -15.88 -14.16
N LEU A 153 0.34 -14.76 -13.90
CA LEU A 153 0.56 -13.70 -14.88
C LEU A 153 1.45 -14.22 -16.01
N ARG A 154 0.95 -14.11 -17.24
CA ARG A 154 1.66 -14.56 -18.46
C ARG A 154 2.44 -13.46 -19.16
N ARG A 155 2.26 -12.21 -18.77
CA ARG A 155 2.91 -11.04 -19.37
C ARG A 155 4.05 -10.59 -18.48
N GLU A 156 5.16 -10.19 -19.10
CA GLU A 156 6.35 -9.70 -18.42
C GLU A 156 6.17 -8.30 -17.82
N LYS A 157 5.24 -7.49 -18.36
CA LYS A 157 4.88 -6.17 -17.84
C LYS A 157 3.38 -5.91 -17.96
N ILE A 158 2.82 -5.17 -17.00
CA ILE A 158 1.45 -4.65 -17.04
C ILE A 158 1.52 -3.13 -16.88
N GLY A 159 1.36 -2.41 -18.00
CA GLY A 159 1.68 -0.98 -18.05
C GLY A 159 3.17 -0.75 -17.82
N ASP A 160 3.50 0.16 -16.90
CA ASP A 160 4.88 0.48 -16.53
C ASP A 160 5.46 -0.44 -15.45
N LEU A 161 4.63 -1.31 -14.84
CA LEU A 161 5.06 -2.23 -13.80
C LEU A 161 5.57 -3.53 -14.42
N SER A 162 6.82 -3.89 -14.13
CA SER A 162 7.42 -5.14 -14.53
C SER A 162 7.11 -6.25 -13.53
N TRP A 163 6.69 -7.39 -14.08
CA TRP A 163 6.49 -8.63 -13.35
C TRP A 163 7.64 -9.55 -13.74
N GLY A 164 8.68 -9.61 -12.91
CA GLY A 164 9.84 -10.48 -13.14
C GLY A 164 9.38 -11.88 -13.53
N GLY A 165 9.55 -12.23 -14.80
CA GLY A 165 9.01 -13.47 -15.37
C GLY A 165 9.67 -14.68 -14.73
N GLY A 166 8.89 -15.46 -13.98
CA GLY A 166 9.32 -16.75 -13.43
C GLY A 166 8.49 -17.16 -12.21
N ASP A 167 8.33 -18.45 -12.02
CA ASP A 167 7.59 -19.10 -10.92
C ASP A 167 8.14 -18.79 -9.49
N ASP A 168 9.07 -17.83 -9.36
CA ASP A 168 9.81 -17.48 -8.14
C ASP A 168 9.39 -16.13 -7.50
N ALA A 169 8.31 -15.48 -7.96
CA ALA A 169 7.78 -14.25 -7.34
C ALA A 169 7.37 -14.43 -5.85
N CYS A 170 7.28 -15.67 -5.37
CA CYS A 170 6.96 -16.00 -3.97
C CYS A 170 8.13 -15.79 -3.00
N GLY A 171 9.37 -15.56 -3.48
CA GLY A 171 10.58 -15.60 -2.65
C GLY A 171 10.98 -14.33 -1.91
N LEU A 172 10.52 -13.14 -2.30
CA LEU A 172 11.08 -11.87 -1.78
C LEU A 172 10.32 -11.27 -0.59
N TYR A 173 9.01 -11.49 -0.46
CA TYR A 173 8.20 -10.90 0.62
C TYR A 173 8.44 -11.52 2.01
N THR A 174 9.15 -12.64 2.11
CA THR A 174 9.48 -13.29 3.40
C THR A 174 10.80 -12.82 4.01
N ARG A 175 11.54 -11.90 3.38
CA ARG A 175 12.85 -11.43 3.86
C ARG A 175 12.82 -10.15 4.70
N GLY A 176 11.64 -9.68 5.09
CA GLY A 176 11.44 -8.49 5.92
C GLY A 176 11.67 -8.70 7.43
N GLU A 177 12.54 -9.61 7.87
CA GLU A 177 13.06 -9.65 9.26
C GLU A 177 14.45 -10.30 9.29
N ARG A 178 15.52 -9.55 8.95
CA ARG A 178 16.87 -9.73 9.51
C ARG A 178 17.64 -8.41 9.51
N SER A 179 17.38 -7.58 10.50
CA SER A 179 18.42 -6.76 11.10
C SER A 179 18.05 -6.54 12.56
N SER A 180 18.84 -7.20 13.40
CA SER A 180 19.04 -7.04 14.84
C SER A 180 19.02 -5.58 15.32
#